data_AF-A0A2C9LUE8-F1
#
_entry.id   AF-A0A2C9LUE8-F1
#
_cell.length_a   1.000
_cell.length_b   1.000
_cell.length_c   1.000
_cell.angle_alpha   90.00
_cell.angle_beta   90.00
_cell.angle_gamma   90.00
#
_symmetry.space_group_name_H-M   'P 1'
#
loop_
_entity.id
_entity.type
_entity.pdbx_description
1 polymer ?
#
loop_
_entity_poly.entity_id
_entity_poly.type
_entity_poly.pdbx_seq_one_letter_code
_entity_poly.pdbx_strand_id
1 'polypeptide(L)'
;MLSNFIGLDTFKQALRVYLKTKSYSNANHDELWETFTKQAAIDNKHINVKDVMDPWLHQMNYPLVTIKRDGPKLVLRQERFLEEYRSDPNKTSDLLKNPTERYTWNIPLTFMSNQSRHVGHALRDIHWMWKNETT
;
A
#
# COMPACT_ATOMS: atom_id res chain seq x y z
N MET A 1 0.64 5.70 5.46
CA MET A 1 -0.02 4.92 4.39
C MET A 1 -1.36 4.38 4.87
N LEU A 2 -1.42 3.48 5.85
CA LEU A 2 -2.67 2.91 6.37
C LEU A 2 -3.74 3.96 6.73
N SER A 3 -3.37 4.95 7.55
CA SER A 3 -4.26 6.04 7.96
C SER A 3 -4.88 6.83 6.81
N ASN A 4 -4.21 6.89 5.65
CA ASN A 4 -4.68 7.68 4.52
C ASN A 4 -5.84 6.95 3.81
N PHE A 5 -5.77 5.62 3.69
CA PHE A 5 -6.79 4.86 2.95
C PHE A 5 -7.95 4.37 3.80
N ILE A 6 -7.76 4.19 5.11
CA ILE A 6 -8.89 3.94 6.02
C ILE A 6 -9.43 5.23 6.64
N GLY A 7 -8.74 6.35 6.51
CA GLY A 7 -9.09 7.63 7.13
C GLY A 7 -8.61 7.74 8.58
N LEU A 8 -8.29 8.98 8.98
CA LEU A 8 -7.62 9.25 10.26
C LEU A 8 -8.48 8.89 11.48
N ASP A 9 -9.79 9.14 11.43
CA ASP A 9 -10.69 8.87 12.56
C ASP A 9 -10.86 7.37 12.80
N THR A 10 -11.10 6.61 11.73
CA THR A 10 -11.13 5.14 11.74
C THR A 10 -9.81 4.57 12.26
N PHE A 11 -8.67 5.09 11.79
CA PHE A 11 -7.35 4.67 12.25
C PHE A 11 -7.18 4.88 13.76
N LYS A 12 -7.49 6.07 14.27
CA LYS A 12 -7.37 6.40 15.70
C LYS A 12 -8.31 5.55 16.54
N GLN A 13 -9.54 5.33 16.08
CA GLN A 13 -10.51 4.53 16.80
C GLN A 13 -10.11 3.06 16.87
N ALA A 14 -9.68 2.48 15.73
CA ALA A 14 -9.18 1.11 15.67
C ALA A 14 -7.98 0.90 16.61
N LEU A 15 -7.03 1.85 16.60
CA LEU A 15 -5.86 1.79 17.46
C LEU A 15 -6.24 1.84 18.95
N ARG A 16 -7.18 2.71 19.34
CA ARG A 16 -7.67 2.78 20.73
C ARG A 16 -8.32 1.46 21.16
N VAL A 17 -9.14 0.87 20.29
CA VAL A 17 -9.78 -0.42 20.55
C VAL A 17 -8.71 -1.51 20.71
N TYR A 18 -7.76 -1.59 19.79
CA TYR A 18 -6.68 -2.58 19.85
C TYR A 18 -5.86 -2.48 21.14
N LEU A 19 -5.40 -1.26 21.48
CA LEU A 19 -4.58 -1.03 22.68
C LEU A 19 -5.33 -1.38 23.97
N LYS A 20 -6.63 -1.07 24.06
CA LYS A 20 -7.47 -1.46 25.20
C LYS A 20 -7.62 -2.97 25.30
N THR A 21 -7.91 -3.64 24.18
CA THR A 21 -8.11 -5.09 24.14
C THR A 21 -6.82 -5.86 24.45
N LYS A 22 -5.66 -5.34 24.03
CA LYS A 22 -4.34 -5.96 24.22
C LYS A 22 -3.54 -5.38 25.39
N SER A 23 -4.18 -4.63 26.28
CA SER A 23 -3.53 -4.10 27.46
C SER A 23 -2.99 -5.24 28.32
N TYR A 24 -1.72 -5.12 28.74
CA TYR A 24 -1.02 -6.10 29.57
C TYR A 24 -0.86 -7.50 28.93
N SER A 25 -0.97 -7.59 27.59
CA SER A 25 -0.80 -8.83 26.83
C SER A 25 0.19 -8.63 25.68
N ASN A 26 0.41 -9.68 24.89
CA ASN A 26 1.28 -9.64 23.72
C ASN A 26 0.54 -9.12 22.48
N ALA A 27 1.28 -8.50 21.57
CA ALA A 27 0.76 -7.97 20.32
C ALA A 27 1.05 -8.92 19.14
N ASN A 28 0.06 -9.11 18.27
CA ASN A 28 0.21 -9.79 16.98
C ASN A 28 -0.33 -8.90 15.85
N HIS A 29 0.38 -8.85 14.72
CA HIS A 29 -0.01 -8.06 13.55
C HIS A 29 -1.33 -8.55 12.93
N ASP A 30 -1.61 -9.86 12.98
CA ASP A 30 -2.89 -10.39 12.50
C ASP A 30 -4.09 -9.80 13.25
N GLU A 31 -3.99 -9.75 14.58
CA GLU A 31 -5.04 -9.22 15.45
C GLU A 31 -5.18 -7.70 15.30
N LEU A 32 -4.07 -7.01 15.02
CA LEU A 32 -4.07 -5.59 14.68
C LEU A 32 -4.87 -5.36 13.39
N TRP A 33 -4.57 -6.08 12.31
CA TRP A 33 -5.28 -5.92 11.03
C TRP A 33 -6.74 -6.33 11.09
N GLU A 34 -7.07 -7.35 11.89
CA GLU A 34 -8.46 -7.71 12.15
C GLU A 34 -9.22 -6.58 12.86
N THR A 35 -8.61 -5.97 13.88
CA THR A 35 -9.22 -4.83 14.60
C THR A 35 -9.45 -3.65 13.67
N PHE A 36 -8.48 -3.36 12.80
CA PHE A 36 -8.57 -2.29 11.81
C PHE A 36 -9.64 -2.58 10.74
N THR A 37 -9.74 -3.82 10.27
CA THR A 37 -10.76 -4.24 9.29
C THR A 37 -12.17 -4.15 9.89
N LYS A 38 -12.34 -4.55 11.16
CA LYS A 38 -13.62 -4.42 11.88
C LYS A 38 -14.02 -2.95 12.04
N GLN A 39 -13.10 -2.08 12.46
CA GLN A 39 -13.40 -0.66 12.60
C GLN A 39 -13.70 0.01 11.25
N ALA A 40 -12.99 -0.36 10.19
CA ALA A 40 -13.28 0.12 8.85
C ALA A 40 -14.70 -0.28 8.41
N ALA A 41 -15.12 -1.51 8.66
CA ALA A 41 -16.48 -1.97 8.36
C ALA A 41 -17.56 -1.18 9.13
N ILE A 42 -17.31 -0.83 10.40
CA ILE A 42 -18.21 0.01 11.21
C ILE A 42 -18.36 1.41 10.58
N ASP A 43 -17.27 1.96 10.06
CA ASP A 43 -17.25 3.28 9.42
C ASP A 43 -17.66 3.24 7.93
N ASN A 44 -18.35 2.17 7.50
CA ASN A 44 -18.80 1.91 6.12
C ASN A 44 -17.68 1.88 5.07
N LYS A 45 -16.49 1.40 5.47
CA LYS A 45 -15.32 1.20 4.59
C LYS A 45 -15.08 -0.30 4.44
N HIS A 46 -15.47 -0.85 3.30
CA HIS A 46 -15.31 -2.27 2.98
C HIS A 46 -13.90 -2.55 2.42
N ILE A 47 -12.87 -2.36 3.23
CA ILE A 47 -11.48 -2.67 2.88
C ILE A 47 -10.95 -3.71 3.85
N ASN A 48 -10.44 -4.82 3.32
CA ASN A 48 -9.70 -5.79 4.12
C ASN A 48 -8.27 -5.25 4.33
N VAL A 49 -7.99 -4.76 5.54
CA VAL A 49 -6.70 -4.15 5.87
C VAL A 49 -5.57 -5.18 5.81
N LYS A 50 -5.86 -6.44 6.15
CA LYS A 50 -4.88 -7.52 6.13
C LYS A 50 -4.37 -7.77 4.72
N ASP A 51 -5.27 -7.91 3.74
CA ASP A 51 -4.90 -8.14 2.33
C ASP A 51 -4.05 -7.00 1.77
N VAL A 52 -4.29 -5.77 2.24
CA VAL A 52 -3.48 -4.62 1.84
C VAL A 52 -2.11 -4.67 2.50
N MET A 53 -2.04 -4.92 3.81
CA MET A 53 -0.81 -4.79 4.62
C MET A 53 0.12 -6.01 4.57
N ASP A 54 -0.39 -7.20 4.30
CA ASP A 54 0.41 -8.44 4.29
C ASP A 54 1.59 -8.37 3.30
N PRO A 55 1.42 -7.92 2.04
CA PRO A 55 2.54 -7.68 1.13
C PRO A 55 3.59 -6.71 1.68
N TRP A 56 3.18 -5.66 2.39
CA TRP A 56 4.11 -4.66 2.94
C TRP A 56 4.91 -5.18 4.14
N LEU A 57 4.43 -6.21 4.82
CA LEU A 57 5.11 -6.84 5.96
C LEU A 57 5.99 -8.03 5.55
N HIS A 58 5.50 -8.87 4.64
CA HIS A 58 6.12 -10.15 4.33
C HIS A 58 7.04 -10.11 3.11
N GLN A 59 6.85 -9.14 2.20
CA GLN A 59 7.69 -9.02 1.01
C GLN A 59 8.89 -8.12 1.31
N MET A 60 10.10 -8.63 1.03
CA MET A 60 11.34 -7.88 1.25
C MET A 60 11.45 -6.70 0.28
N ASN A 61 11.92 -5.55 0.80
CA ASN A 61 12.02 -4.25 0.10
C ASN A 61 10.66 -3.59 -0.18
N TYR A 62 10.62 -2.69 -1.17
CA TYR A 62 9.49 -1.81 -1.44
C TYR A 62 9.15 -1.80 -2.94
N PRO A 63 7.91 -1.45 -3.32
CA PRO A 63 7.55 -1.27 -4.71
C PRO A 63 8.19 0.00 -5.30
N LEU A 64 8.78 -0.14 -6.48
CA LEU A 64 9.02 0.95 -7.42
C LEU A 64 7.80 1.06 -8.34
N VAL A 65 7.13 2.22 -8.29
CA VAL A 65 6.00 2.53 -9.17
C VAL A 65 6.49 3.43 -10.30
N THR A 66 6.49 2.89 -11.52
CA THR A 66 6.79 3.61 -12.74
C THR A 66 5.49 4.08 -13.39
N ILE A 67 5.37 5.39 -13.58
CA ILE A 67 4.24 6.03 -14.25
C ILE A 67 4.71 6.55 -15.61
N LYS A 68 4.13 6.03 -16.69
CA LYS A 68 4.37 6.53 -18.06
C LYS A 68 3.11 7.15 -18.61
N ARG A 69 3.20 8.40 -19.07
CA ARG A 69 2.10 9.07 -19.75
C ARG A 69 2.11 8.73 -21.23
N ASP A 70 0.98 8.26 -21.74
CA ASP A 70 0.74 7.99 -23.16
C ASP A 70 -0.48 8.81 -23.63
N GLY A 71 -0.20 10.05 -24.03
CA GLY A 71 -1.23 11.04 -24.34
C GLY A 71 -2.11 11.38 -23.11
N PRO A 72 -3.43 11.10 -23.16
CA PRO A 72 -4.32 11.28 -22.01
C PRO A 72 -4.25 10.12 -20.99
N LYS A 73 -3.63 8.99 -21.35
CA LYS A 73 -3.57 7.78 -20.51
C LYS A 73 -2.34 7.74 -19.62
N LEU A 74 -2.46 7.07 -18.48
CA LEU A 74 -1.37 6.75 -17.56
C LEU A 74 -1.16 5.24 -17.51
N VAL A 75 0.04 4.80 -17.86
CA VAL A 75 0.49 3.41 -17.71
C VAL A 75 1.19 3.29 -16.37
N LEU A 76 0.65 2.45 -15.48
CA LEU A 76 1.17 2.20 -14.14
C LEU A 76 1.84 0.82 -14.11
N ARG A 77 3.12 0.79 -13.75
CA ARG A 77 3.87 -0.46 -13.54
C ARG A 77 4.48 -0.47 -12.15
N GLN A 78 4.33 -1.59 -11.46
CA GLN A 78 5.01 -1.84 -10.20
C GLN A 78 6.03 -2.95 -10.38
N GLU A 79 7.17 -2.79 -9.73
CA GLU A 79 8.22 -3.80 -9.61
C GLU A 79 8.90 -3.67 -8.26
N ARG A 80 9.65 -4.68 -7.85
CA ARG A 80 10.42 -4.60 -6.61
C ARG A 80 11.62 -3.67 -6.79
N PHE A 81 11.75 -2.67 -5.93
CA PHE A 81 12.92 -1.79 -5.89
C PHE A 81 14.16 -2.54 -5.38
N LEU A 82 15.26 -2.45 -6.15
CA LEU A 82 16.56 -3.04 -5.83
C LEU A 82 17.66 -2.01 -6.14
N GLU A 83 18.39 -1.56 -5.12
CA GLU A 83 19.47 -0.56 -5.28
C GLU A 83 20.61 -1.09 -6.17
N GLU A 84 20.88 -2.40 -6.10
CA GLU A 84 21.93 -3.05 -6.89
C GLU A 84 21.72 -2.91 -8.40
N TYR A 85 20.46 -2.82 -8.85
CA TYR A 85 20.11 -2.61 -10.26
C TYR A 85 20.56 -1.24 -10.79
N ARG A 86 20.70 -0.24 -9.90
CA ARG A 86 21.23 1.09 -10.26
C ARG A 86 22.75 1.13 -10.36
N SER A 87 23.44 0.28 -9.61
CA SER A 87 24.89 0.35 -9.46
C SER A 87 25.64 -0.43 -10.55
N ASP A 88 25.08 -1.54 -11.03
CA ASP A 88 25.61 -2.32 -12.16
C ASP A 88 24.55 -3.31 -12.68
N PRO A 89 23.99 -3.15 -13.89
CA PRO A 89 23.02 -4.08 -14.47
C PRO A 89 23.54 -5.52 -14.64
N ASN A 90 24.87 -5.70 -14.65
CA ASN A 90 25.52 -7.00 -14.85
C ASN A 90 25.90 -7.69 -13.54
N LYS A 91 25.72 -7.06 -12.37
CA LYS A 91 25.92 -7.73 -11.09
C LYS A 91 24.78 -8.71 -10.86
N THR A 92 25.05 -10.00 -11.02
CA THR A 92 24.10 -11.06 -10.63
C THR A 92 24.22 -11.36 -9.14
N SER A 93 23.45 -10.67 -8.31
CA SER A 93 23.23 -11.10 -6.92
C SER A 93 22.14 -12.16 -6.83
N ASP A 94 22.14 -12.97 -5.78
CA ASP A 94 21.07 -13.95 -5.53
C ASP A 94 19.68 -13.29 -5.41
N LEU A 95 19.63 -12.00 -5.07
CA LEU A 95 18.40 -11.21 -5.02
C LEU A 95 17.82 -10.94 -6.42
N LEU A 96 18.68 -10.79 -7.44
CA LEU A 96 18.28 -10.61 -8.84
C LEU A 96 17.90 -11.91 -9.55
N LYS A 97 18.24 -13.07 -8.97
CA LYS A 97 17.80 -14.39 -9.47
C LYS A 97 16.33 -14.67 -9.19
N ASN A 98 15.72 -13.95 -8.23
CA ASN A 98 14.30 -14.06 -7.95
C ASN A 98 13.48 -13.19 -8.91
N PRO A 99 12.50 -13.75 -9.64
CA PRO A 99 11.68 -12.96 -10.55
C PRO A 99 10.96 -11.83 -9.81
N THR A 100 11.18 -10.58 -10.23
CA THR A 100 10.49 -9.40 -9.69
C THR A 100 8.98 -9.48 -9.89
N GLU A 101 8.53 -10.23 -10.90
CA GLU A 101 7.12 -10.52 -11.23
C GLU A 101 6.35 -11.22 -10.10
N ARG A 102 7.04 -11.82 -9.12
CA ARG A 102 6.42 -12.46 -7.95
C ARG A 102 6.11 -11.48 -6.82
N TYR A 103 6.61 -10.24 -6.90
CA TYR A 103 6.43 -9.22 -5.88
C TYR A 103 5.37 -8.21 -6.33
N THR A 104 4.23 -8.24 -5.65
CA THR A 104 3.12 -7.32 -5.91
C THR A 104 2.55 -6.82 -4.60
N TRP A 105 2.34 -5.50 -4.54
CA TRP A 105 1.72 -4.80 -3.42
C TRP A 105 0.38 -4.22 -3.86
N ASN A 106 -0.53 -4.14 -2.89
CA ASN A 106 -1.76 -3.36 -3.01
C ASN A 106 -1.44 -1.93 -2.60
N ILE A 107 -1.33 -1.03 -3.58
CA ILE A 107 -0.82 0.33 -3.37
C ILE A 107 -1.97 1.34 -3.54
N PRO A 108 -2.36 2.07 -2.48
CA PRO A 108 -3.27 3.19 -2.59
C PRO A 108 -2.49 4.41 -3.12
N LEU A 109 -2.65 4.69 -4.41
CA LEU A 109 -2.02 5.83 -5.07
C LEU A 109 -2.89 7.07 -4.91
N THR A 110 -2.24 8.19 -4.63
CA THR A 110 -2.82 9.53 -4.74
C THR A 110 -1.93 10.35 -5.65
N PHE A 111 -2.52 11.12 -6.57
CA PHE A 111 -1.77 11.94 -7.52
C PHE A 111 -2.39 13.32 -7.66
N MET A 112 -1.57 14.27 -8.09
CA MET A 112 -1.97 15.65 -8.32
C MET A 112 -1.58 16.04 -9.74
N SER A 113 -2.42 16.85 -10.39
CA SER A 113 -2.11 17.45 -11.68
C SER A 113 -2.10 18.96 -11.57
N ASN A 114 -1.44 19.64 -12.50
CA ASN A 114 -1.45 21.11 -12.59
C ASN A 114 -2.86 21.68 -12.83
N GLN A 115 -3.79 20.89 -13.39
CA GLN A 115 -5.18 21.27 -13.67
C GLN A 115 -6.09 21.09 -12.45
N SER A 116 -5.71 20.26 -11.48
CA SER A 116 -6.47 19.97 -10.26
C SER A 116 -5.60 20.28 -9.03
N ARG A 117 -5.63 21.54 -8.57
CA ARG A 117 -4.86 22.01 -7.39
C ARG A 117 -5.42 21.54 -6.04
N HIS A 118 -6.48 20.75 -6.02
CA HIS A 118 -6.99 20.16 -4.78
C HIS A 118 -6.20 18.90 -4.45
N VAL A 119 -5.48 18.92 -3.34
CA VAL A 119 -4.99 17.69 -2.70
C VAL A 119 -6.24 16.99 -2.18
N GLY A 120 -6.60 15.89 -2.82
CA GLY A 120 -7.63 15.00 -2.34
C GLY A 120 -7.26 14.38 -1.00
N HIS A 121 -7.52 15.09 0.10
CA HIS A 121 -7.51 14.49 1.44
C HIS A 121 -8.76 13.65 1.69
N ALA A 122 -9.70 13.62 0.74
CA ALA A 122 -10.86 12.75 0.78
C ALA A 122 -10.48 11.35 0.31
N LEU A 123 -11.05 10.33 0.98
CA LEU A 123 -10.93 8.91 0.59
C LEU A 123 -11.37 8.62 -0.85
N ARG A 124 -12.01 9.58 -1.53
CA ARG A 124 -12.51 9.49 -2.90
C ARG A 124 -11.41 9.60 -3.97
N ASP A 125 -10.22 10.08 -3.61
CA ASP A 125 -9.13 10.34 -4.56
C ASP A 125 -8.03 9.27 -4.53
N ILE A 126 -8.32 8.11 -3.93
CA ILE A 126 -7.41 6.97 -3.86
C ILE A 126 -7.64 6.06 -5.07
N HIS A 127 -6.63 5.94 -5.91
CA HIS A 127 -6.57 4.97 -6.99
C HIS A 127 -5.84 3.71 -6.50
N TRP A 128 -6.53 2.57 -6.47
CA TRP A 128 -5.94 1.32 -6.01
C TRP A 128 -5.21 0.59 -7.13
N MET A 129 -3.90 0.41 -6.98
CA MET A 129 -3.09 -0.41 -7.88
C MET A 129 -2.89 -1.80 -7.29
N TRP A 130 -3.59 -2.79 -7.85
CA TRP A 130 -3.49 -4.20 -7.44
C TRP A 130 -2.48 -5.00 -8.29
N LYS A 131 -2.33 -4.62 -9.56
CA LYS A 131 -1.42 -5.22 -10.55
C LYS A 131 -0.90 -4.15 -11.52
N ASN A 132 -0.08 -4.56 -12.48
CA ASN A 132 0.31 -3.70 -13.61
C ASN A 132 -0.93 -3.40 -14.47
N GLU A 133 -1.18 -2.12 -14.71
CA GLU A 133 -2.43 -1.67 -15.34
C GLU A 133 -2.22 -0.43 -16.21
N THR A 134 -3.16 -0.21 -17.12
CA THR A 134 -3.19 0.92 -18.06
C THR A 134 -4.49 1.67 -17.82
N THR A 135 -4.42 2.95 -17.46
CA THR A 135 -5.56 3.79 -17.09
C THR A 135 -5.76 4.91 -18.10
#